data_AF-A0A8K1CR36-F1
#
_entry.id   AF-A0A8K1CR36-F1
#
_cell.length_a   1.000
_cell.length_b   1.000
_cell.length_c   1.000
_cell.angle_alpha   90.00
_cell.angle_beta   90.00
_cell.angle_gamma   90.00
#
_symmetry.space_group_name_H-M   'P 1'
#
loop_
_entity.id
_entity.type
_entity.pdbx_description
1 polymer ?
#
loop_
_entity_poly.entity_id
_entity_poly.type
_entity_poly.pdbx_seq_one_letter_code
_entity_poly.pdbx_strand_id
1 'polypeptide(L)'
;MNEKLQRALFQAAMDGDLDTIRWVFTLSNAFEAVARSNTEHREMREAALAQNKSPYHNTFRRLQSTESWYTRYESGFLFKRIIEYEQLHVLEWFLSAEACELLGDTMRGLLHDLAGAVIYLEGDHLDVLELILESHLFTQVLSPMERQYALQEIIELAIPLNRADLIRLLVTYGADVDGLVKRNGALMLCEKYRSLECVERLVESGVFEVQYSILSGSTAFENVQVMLALIKNGADAQGEPNRYSPLHTAAHFHATDFVETLVTHGCVDVNAGAMGGTTPLMLAVRGDRWSNSGLAIASFLVAHGANVSQPSDMGETALHFAVKGWVNKETAAFLIDKDTTLVNRPDENGTTPLLAMIQSFSFSNRDDDLDFLLSRGADPYIRNQRDESAYKKLLADKRGRAYVNSHPHFFPQQEDTSVWGVETPVEDGVVM
;
A
#
# COMPACT_ATOMS: atom_id res chain seq x y z
N MET A 1 23.68 30.28 13.28
CA MET A 1 23.99 30.12 14.71
C MET A 1 25.48 30.31 14.98
N ASN A 2 25.88 30.79 16.17
CA ASN A 2 27.27 30.74 16.60
C ASN A 2 27.45 29.44 17.41
N GLU A 3 28.20 28.48 16.87
CA GLU A 3 28.46 27.13 17.41
C GLU A 3 28.83 27.11 18.92
N LYS A 4 29.36 28.21 19.44
CA LYS A 4 29.70 28.38 20.86
C LYS A 4 28.47 28.52 21.78
N LEU A 5 27.39 29.14 21.31
CA LEU A 5 26.15 29.34 22.08
C LEU A 5 25.41 28.01 22.24
N GLN A 6 25.37 27.24 21.16
CA GLN A 6 24.88 25.85 21.15
C GLN A 6 25.62 24.98 22.15
N ARG A 7 26.95 24.96 22.08
CA ARG A 7 27.77 24.12 22.96
C ARG A 7 27.61 24.51 24.43
N ALA A 8 27.46 25.80 24.72
CA ALA A 8 27.27 26.27 26.08
C ALA A 8 25.85 25.93 26.60
N LEU A 9 24.80 26.12 25.79
CA LEU A 9 23.45 25.67 26.14
C LEU A 9 23.38 24.15 26.32
N PHE A 10 24.02 23.41 25.43
CA PHE A 10 24.13 21.96 25.51
C PHE A 10 24.82 21.51 26.79
N GLN A 11 25.99 22.08 27.10
CA GLN A 11 26.72 21.73 28.33
C GLN A 11 25.92 22.10 29.57
N ALA A 12 25.29 23.28 29.61
CA ALA A 12 24.43 23.67 30.71
C ALA A 12 23.24 22.70 30.90
N ALA A 13 22.66 22.19 29.81
CA ALA A 13 21.63 21.16 29.87
C ALA A 13 22.17 19.82 30.39
N MET A 14 23.37 19.40 29.99
CA MET A 14 24.01 18.18 30.50
C MET A 14 24.44 18.29 31.98
N ASP A 15 24.75 19.51 32.43
CA ASP A 15 25.11 19.80 33.82
C ASP A 15 23.87 20.06 34.68
N GLY A 16 22.67 20.12 34.08
CA GLY A 16 21.43 20.42 34.78
C GLY A 16 21.29 21.86 35.27
N ASP A 17 22.06 22.81 34.73
CA ASP A 17 22.16 24.21 35.16
C ASP A 17 21.02 25.07 34.59
N LEU A 18 19.86 25.01 35.25
CA LEU A 18 18.66 25.77 34.89
C LEU A 18 18.88 27.29 34.91
N ASP A 19 19.75 27.81 35.79
CA ASP A 19 20.00 29.26 35.88
C ASP A 19 20.73 29.77 34.65
N THR A 20 21.70 29.00 34.14
CA THR A 20 22.33 29.30 32.86
C THR A 20 21.34 29.19 31.71
N ILE A 21 20.51 28.15 31.67
CA ILE A 21 19.52 27.94 30.60
C ILE A 21 18.49 29.08 30.56
N ARG A 22 17.87 29.41 31.70
CA ARG A 22 16.94 30.55 31.85
C ARG A 22 17.55 31.85 31.33
N TRP A 23 18.79 32.09 31.72
CA TRP A 23 19.49 33.32 31.36
C TRP A 23 19.79 33.40 29.86
N VAL A 24 20.18 32.28 29.23
CA VAL A 24 20.41 32.21 27.79
C VAL A 24 19.14 32.56 27.01
N PHE A 25 17.98 32.03 27.42
CA PHE A 25 16.72 32.35 26.75
C PHE A 25 16.23 33.77 27.01
N THR A 26 16.37 34.25 28.24
CA THR A 26 16.07 35.66 28.57
C THR A 26 16.90 36.62 27.71
N LEU A 27 18.20 36.33 27.53
CA LEU A 27 19.06 37.10 26.63
C LEU A 27 18.61 37.01 25.18
N SER A 28 18.34 35.80 24.69
CA SER A 28 17.93 35.57 23.30
C SER A 28 16.67 36.36 22.93
N ASN A 29 15.64 36.29 23.77
CA ASN A 29 14.40 37.05 23.57
C ASN A 29 14.62 38.55 23.65
N ALA A 30 15.45 39.01 24.58
CA ALA A 30 15.85 40.41 24.63
C ALA A 30 16.51 40.83 23.31
N PHE A 31 17.38 40.00 22.73
CA PHE A 31 18.01 40.30 21.45
C PHE A 31 17.02 40.31 20.27
N GLU A 32 16.08 39.37 20.17
CA GLU A 32 15.04 39.37 19.14
C GLU A 32 14.10 40.58 19.26
N ALA A 33 13.70 40.95 20.48
CA ALA A 33 12.89 42.14 20.74
C ALA A 33 13.62 43.42 20.30
N VAL A 34 14.93 43.53 20.59
CA VAL A 34 15.72 44.69 20.18
C VAL A 34 16.02 44.70 18.67
N ALA A 35 16.04 43.55 17.99
CA ALA A 35 16.13 43.53 16.53
C ALA A 35 14.86 44.08 15.85
N ARG A 36 13.71 44.08 16.55
CA ARG A 36 12.41 44.56 16.06
C ARG A 36 12.10 46.03 16.43
N SER A 37 12.68 46.59 17.50
CA SER A 37 12.48 47.99 17.90
C SER A 37 13.81 48.73 18.11
N ASN A 38 13.97 49.87 17.41
CA ASN A 38 15.30 50.34 17.04
C ASN A 38 16.03 51.22 18.09
N THR A 39 15.49 51.51 19.29
CA THR A 39 16.13 52.56 20.13
C THR A 39 16.08 52.45 21.66
N GLU A 40 15.18 51.71 22.33
CA GLU A 40 15.01 51.87 23.80
C GLU A 40 15.69 50.81 24.72
N HIS A 41 16.40 49.81 24.18
CA HIS A 41 16.75 48.63 25.00
C HIS A 41 18.25 48.36 25.22
N ARG A 42 19.13 49.36 25.12
CA ARG A 42 20.54 49.21 25.53
C ARG A 42 20.70 48.95 27.03
N GLU A 43 19.87 49.59 27.86
CA GLU A 43 19.94 49.48 29.32
C GLU A 43 19.35 48.15 29.83
N MET A 44 18.25 47.66 29.24
CA MET A 44 17.73 46.31 29.54
C MET A 44 18.73 45.21 29.14
N ARG A 45 19.44 45.38 28.01
CA ARG A 45 20.53 44.48 27.58
C ARG A 45 21.67 44.43 28.59
N GLU A 46 22.10 45.56 29.13
CA GLU A 46 23.18 45.64 30.11
C GLU A 46 22.75 45.12 31.50
N ALA A 47 21.48 45.33 31.90
CA ALA A 47 20.93 44.83 33.16
C ALA A 47 20.78 43.29 33.19
N ALA A 48 20.32 42.67 32.10
CA ALA A 48 20.22 41.21 32.01
C ALA A 48 21.59 40.50 32.05
N LEU A 49 22.64 41.15 31.54
CA LEU A 49 24.01 40.65 31.60
C LEU A 49 24.59 40.76 33.02
N ALA A 50 24.23 41.77 33.80
CA ALA A 50 24.85 42.02 35.11
C ALA A 50 24.47 41.02 36.22
N GLN A 51 23.39 40.25 36.06
CA GLN A 51 22.81 39.46 37.15
C GLN A 51 23.29 38.00 37.27
N ASN A 52 24.00 37.42 36.29
CA ASN A 52 24.32 35.98 36.29
C ASN A 52 25.80 35.67 36.61
N LYS A 53 26.04 34.71 37.52
CA LYS A 53 27.35 34.17 37.93
C LYS A 53 27.75 32.88 37.18
N SER A 54 27.01 32.48 36.15
CA SER A 54 27.30 31.30 35.34
C SER A 54 28.77 31.26 34.86
N PRO A 55 29.45 30.11 34.93
CA PRO A 55 30.82 29.96 34.42
C PRO A 55 30.92 30.22 32.90
N TYR A 56 29.80 30.21 32.18
CA TYR A 56 29.73 30.46 30.75
C TYR A 56 29.52 31.94 30.39
N HIS A 57 29.31 32.83 31.38
CA HIS A 57 28.97 34.25 31.20
C HIS A 57 29.85 34.99 30.17
N ASN A 58 31.17 34.76 30.21
CA ASN A 58 32.13 35.40 29.30
C ASN A 58 32.05 34.90 27.85
N THR A 59 31.66 33.64 27.65
CA THR A 59 31.44 33.05 26.32
C THR A 59 30.21 33.69 25.67
N PHE A 60 29.14 33.88 26.46
CA PHE A 60 27.88 34.45 26.00
C PHE A 60 27.95 35.96 25.69
N ARG A 61 28.75 36.73 26.44
CA ARG A 61 28.96 38.17 26.19
C ARG A 61 29.53 38.50 24.80
N ARG A 62 30.19 37.54 24.15
CA ARG A 62 30.88 37.72 22.85
C ARG A 62 30.02 37.40 21.62
N LEU A 63 28.79 36.91 21.77
CA LEU A 63 28.02 36.27 20.69
C LEU A 63 26.94 37.19 20.05
N GLN A 64 27.15 38.52 20.15
CA GLN A 64 26.16 39.60 20.01
C GLN A 64 25.50 39.86 18.63
N SER A 65 25.65 39.03 17.57
CA SER A 65 25.37 39.57 16.22
C SER A 65 24.67 38.74 15.15
N THR A 66 24.11 37.55 15.37
CA THR A 66 23.44 36.85 14.25
C THR A 66 22.25 36.00 14.66
N GLU A 67 21.14 36.21 13.92
CA GLU A 67 19.96 35.39 13.62
C GLU A 67 19.40 34.41 14.67
N SER A 68 18.06 34.29 14.66
CA SER A 68 17.26 33.42 15.54
C SER A 68 17.95 32.08 15.83
N TRP A 69 18.11 31.77 17.11
CA TRP A 69 18.72 30.54 17.63
C TRP A 69 17.92 29.28 17.28
N TYR A 70 16.68 29.46 16.82
CA TYR A 70 15.75 28.38 16.58
C TYR A 70 15.90 27.85 15.15
N THR A 71 16.90 26.99 14.93
CA THR A 71 16.85 26.05 13.81
C THR A 71 16.36 24.70 14.33
N ARG A 72 15.23 24.20 13.81
CA ARG A 72 14.58 22.95 14.27
C ARG A 72 15.55 21.77 14.44
N TYR A 73 16.56 21.69 13.58
CA TYR A 73 17.54 20.61 13.59
C TYR A 73 18.38 20.57 14.89
N GLU A 74 18.67 21.73 15.48
CA GLU A 74 19.61 21.84 16.60
C GLU A 74 18.91 21.70 17.96
N SER A 75 17.65 22.13 18.05
CA SER A 75 16.77 21.87 19.20
C SER A 75 16.43 20.38 19.33
N GLY A 76 16.14 19.69 18.23
CA GLY A 76 15.90 18.24 18.24
C GLY A 76 17.09 17.43 18.79
N PHE A 77 18.32 17.81 18.43
CA PHE A 77 19.53 17.15 18.96
C PHE A 77 19.70 17.37 20.46
N LEU A 78 19.43 18.59 20.96
CA LEU A 78 19.52 18.91 22.38
C LEU A 78 18.54 18.06 23.19
N PHE A 79 17.26 18.01 22.80
CA PHE A 79 16.26 17.24 23.53
C PHE A 79 16.53 15.75 23.49
N LYS A 80 16.98 15.22 22.34
CA LYS A 80 17.42 13.83 22.26
C LYS A 80 18.45 13.51 23.35
N ARG A 81 19.43 14.38 23.54
CA ARG A 81 20.50 14.21 24.53
C ARG A 81 20.01 14.42 25.97
N ILE A 82 19.13 15.39 26.20
CA ILE A 82 18.48 15.58 27.52
C ILE A 82 17.78 14.29 27.95
N ILE A 83 17.07 13.63 27.04
CA ILE A 83 16.37 12.38 27.33
C ILE A 83 17.36 11.21 27.47
N GLU A 84 18.34 11.06 26.56
CA GLU A 84 19.37 10.00 26.65
C GLU A 84 20.17 10.01 27.95
N TYR A 85 20.46 11.21 28.46
CA TYR A 85 21.22 11.39 29.70
C TYR A 85 20.33 11.61 30.92
N GLU A 86 19.04 11.28 30.82
CA GLU A 86 18.05 11.32 31.92
C GLU A 86 17.98 12.68 32.65
N GLN A 87 18.20 13.78 31.93
CA GLN A 87 18.12 15.14 32.47
C GLN A 87 16.66 15.62 32.56
N LEU A 88 15.82 14.84 33.23
CA LEU A 88 14.36 15.04 33.29
C LEU A 88 13.97 16.39 33.90
N HIS A 89 14.72 16.89 34.89
CA HIS A 89 14.44 18.20 35.51
C HIS A 89 14.66 19.37 34.54
N VAL A 90 15.59 19.23 33.59
CA VAL A 90 15.79 20.22 32.51
C VAL A 90 14.60 20.17 31.55
N LEU A 91 14.15 18.96 31.21
CA LEU A 91 12.98 18.75 30.37
C LEU A 91 11.70 19.30 31.01
N GLU A 92 11.45 19.01 32.29
CA GLU A 92 10.34 19.54 33.09
C GLU A 92 10.31 21.06 33.07
N TRP A 93 11.47 21.72 33.19
CA TRP A 93 11.55 23.17 33.08
C TRP A 93 11.11 23.65 31.70
N PHE A 94 11.61 23.04 30.61
CA PHE A 94 11.17 23.37 29.25
C PHE A 94 9.66 23.18 29.05
N LEU A 95 9.04 22.24 29.76
CA LEU A 95 7.61 21.94 29.70
C LEU A 95 6.75 22.78 30.67
N SER A 96 7.38 23.60 31.51
CA SER A 96 6.72 24.40 32.53
C SER A 96 6.05 25.66 31.98
N ALA A 97 5.12 26.23 32.75
CA ALA A 97 4.48 27.50 32.43
C ALA A 97 5.50 28.65 32.28
N GLU A 98 6.54 28.66 33.13
CA GLU A 98 7.61 29.66 33.09
C GLU A 98 8.35 29.64 31.75
N ALA A 99 8.76 28.47 31.28
CA ALA A 99 9.43 28.34 29.99
C ALA A 99 8.48 28.68 28.83
N CYS A 100 7.21 28.34 28.93
CA CYS A 100 6.21 28.69 27.91
C CYS A 100 6.04 30.21 27.75
N GLU A 101 5.94 30.95 28.87
CA GLU A 101 5.87 32.41 28.87
C GLU A 101 7.15 33.03 28.30
N LEU A 102 8.30 32.46 28.64
CA LEU A 102 9.59 32.94 28.16
C LEU A 102 9.75 32.69 26.65
N LEU A 103 9.50 31.48 26.17
CA LEU A 103 9.84 31.05 24.81
C LEU A 103 8.77 31.39 23.77
N GLY A 104 7.52 31.65 24.19
CA GLY A 104 6.43 32.10 23.32
C GLY A 104 6.19 31.18 22.13
N ASP A 105 6.06 31.76 20.93
CA ASP A 105 5.80 31.01 19.68
C ASP A 105 6.89 29.97 19.34
N THR A 106 8.11 30.15 19.87
CA THR A 106 9.22 29.21 19.67
C THR A 106 8.91 27.84 20.28
N MET A 107 8.06 27.78 21.31
CA MET A 107 7.60 26.53 21.93
C MET A 107 6.84 25.61 20.99
N ARG A 108 6.14 26.17 20.00
CA ARG A 108 5.35 25.35 19.07
C ARG A 108 6.22 24.49 18.18
N GLY A 109 7.39 24.99 17.79
CA GLY A 109 8.36 24.17 17.07
C GLY A 109 9.07 23.17 17.99
N LEU A 110 9.35 23.53 19.25
CA LEU A 110 10.01 22.65 20.21
C LEU A 110 9.20 21.36 20.46
N LEU A 111 7.87 21.42 20.36
CA LEU A 111 7.02 20.24 20.49
C LEU A 111 7.26 19.18 19.41
N HIS A 112 7.47 19.60 18.16
CA HIS A 112 7.86 18.71 17.06
C HIS A 112 9.23 18.07 17.34
N ASP A 113 10.18 18.87 17.83
CA ASP A 113 11.54 18.40 18.13
C ASP A 113 11.56 17.42 19.32
N LEU A 114 10.71 17.67 20.33
CA LEU A 114 10.48 16.79 21.47
C LEU A 114 9.81 15.47 21.06
N ALA A 115 8.76 15.55 20.24
CA ALA A 115 8.11 14.39 19.65
C ALA A 115 9.10 13.52 18.88
N GLY A 116 9.89 14.11 17.99
CA GLY A 116 10.95 13.41 17.25
C GLY A 116 11.99 12.80 18.19
N ALA A 117 12.43 13.53 19.22
CA ALA A 117 13.40 13.04 20.18
C ALA A 117 12.91 11.78 20.92
N VAL A 118 11.67 11.76 21.42
CA VAL A 118 11.10 10.59 22.12
C VAL A 118 10.98 9.38 21.20
N ILE A 119 10.60 9.58 19.94
CA ILE A 119 10.32 8.49 19.01
C ILE A 119 11.61 7.79 18.53
N TYR A 120 12.69 8.55 18.30
CA TYR A 120 13.96 8.04 17.76
C TYR A 120 14.93 7.52 18.81
N LEU A 121 14.52 7.43 20.07
CA LEU A 121 15.33 6.86 21.14
C LEU A 121 15.11 5.36 21.28
N GLU A 122 16.21 4.63 21.40
CA GLU A 122 16.21 3.21 21.72
C GLU A 122 15.82 3.03 23.19
N GLY A 123 14.80 2.22 23.48
CA GLY A 123 14.30 2.00 24.86
C GLY A 123 12.81 2.29 24.98
N ASP A 124 12.25 2.19 26.18
CA ASP A 124 10.85 2.57 26.43
C ASP A 124 10.85 3.92 27.16
N HIS A 125 10.51 5.00 26.45
CA HIS A 125 10.46 6.36 26.98
C HIS A 125 9.03 6.88 27.08
N LEU A 126 8.06 5.98 27.31
CA LEU A 126 6.65 6.33 27.51
C LEU A 126 6.48 7.39 28.60
N ASP A 127 7.20 7.28 29.72
CA ASP A 127 7.15 8.25 30.83
C ASP A 127 7.48 9.69 30.37
N VAL A 128 8.41 9.81 29.42
CA VAL A 128 8.82 11.11 28.85
C VAL A 128 7.73 11.66 27.94
N LEU A 129 7.08 10.79 27.17
CA LEU A 129 5.94 11.19 26.35
C LEU A 129 4.75 11.60 27.22
N GLU A 130 4.46 10.84 28.28
CA GLU A 130 3.45 11.20 29.28
C GLU A 130 3.74 12.57 29.88
N LEU A 131 4.98 12.83 30.30
CA LEU A 131 5.39 14.13 30.81
C LEU A 131 5.13 15.27 29.80
N ILE A 132 5.39 15.04 28.51
CA ILE A 132 5.12 16.02 27.45
C ILE A 132 3.60 16.21 27.28
N LEU A 133 2.80 15.15 27.26
CA LEU A 133 1.36 15.20 27.06
C LEU A 133 0.60 15.80 28.27
N GLU A 134 1.14 15.63 29.47
CA GLU A 134 0.62 16.23 30.71
C GLU A 134 1.13 17.65 30.95
N SER A 135 2.12 18.10 30.17
CA SER A 135 2.76 19.40 30.37
C SER A 135 1.80 20.58 30.25
N HIS A 136 2.19 21.71 30.85
CA HIS A 136 1.49 22.98 30.68
C HIS A 136 1.45 23.41 29.21
N LEU A 137 2.54 23.16 28.48
CA LEU A 137 2.63 23.39 27.05
C LEU A 137 1.48 22.69 26.31
N PHE A 138 1.35 21.38 26.47
CA PHE A 138 0.34 20.61 25.74
C PHE A 138 -1.08 20.91 26.22
N THR A 139 -1.30 20.99 27.53
CA THR A 139 -2.65 21.08 28.10
C THR A 139 -3.25 22.50 28.05
N GLN A 140 -2.44 23.55 28.18
CA GLN A 140 -2.90 24.93 28.34
C GLN A 140 -2.50 25.87 27.22
N VAL A 141 -1.31 25.70 26.62
CA VAL A 141 -0.77 26.64 25.63
C VAL A 141 -1.23 26.29 24.21
N LEU A 142 -1.21 25.02 23.84
CA LEU A 142 -1.62 24.58 22.50
C LEU A 142 -3.13 24.67 22.30
N SER A 143 -3.54 25.18 21.15
CA SER A 143 -4.94 25.09 20.72
C SER A 143 -5.37 23.64 20.47
N PRO A 144 -6.68 23.31 20.49
CA PRO A 144 -7.16 21.96 20.16
C PRO A 144 -6.65 21.45 18.80
N MET A 145 -6.53 22.32 17.80
CA MET A 145 -6.03 21.97 16.48
C MET A 145 -4.53 21.64 16.50
N GLU A 146 -3.73 22.41 17.24
CA GLU A 146 -2.29 22.17 17.38
C GLU A 146 -1.99 20.90 18.16
N ARG A 147 -2.80 20.58 19.19
CA ARG A 147 -2.72 19.30 19.90
C ARG A 147 -2.95 18.12 18.96
N GLN A 148 -3.97 18.18 18.11
CA GLN A 148 -4.22 17.10 17.16
C GLN A 148 -3.10 16.96 16.14
N TYR A 149 -2.58 18.08 15.62
CA TYR A 149 -1.45 18.05 14.69
C TYR A 149 -0.22 17.38 15.33
N ALA A 150 0.08 17.71 16.59
CA ALA A 150 1.17 17.10 17.33
C ALA A 150 1.00 15.59 17.53
N LEU A 151 -0.20 15.18 17.96
CA LEU A 151 -0.52 13.76 18.16
C LEU A 151 -0.41 12.97 16.85
N GLN A 152 -0.93 13.53 15.75
CA GLN A 152 -0.83 12.95 14.41
C GLN A 152 0.64 12.77 13.98
N GLU A 153 1.48 13.78 14.15
CA GLU A 153 2.88 13.71 13.76
C GLU A 153 3.64 12.62 14.54
N ILE A 154 3.35 12.47 15.83
CA ILE A 154 3.93 11.40 16.64
C ILE A 154 3.47 10.03 16.12
N ILE A 155 2.19 9.87 15.77
CA ILE A 155 1.68 8.62 15.17
C ILE A 155 2.39 8.29 13.86
N GLU A 156 2.54 9.27 12.96
CA GLU A 156 3.18 9.08 11.64
C GLU A 156 4.65 8.62 11.76
N LEU A 157 5.34 9.05 12.81
CA LEU A 157 6.72 8.67 13.10
C LEU A 157 6.83 7.34 13.90
N ALA A 158 5.86 7.03 14.76
CA ALA A 158 5.84 5.81 15.57
C ALA A 158 5.53 4.56 14.73
N ILE A 159 4.67 4.68 13.72
CA ILE A 159 4.25 3.55 12.88
C ILE A 159 5.43 2.91 12.12
N PRO A 160 6.29 3.65 11.39
CA PRO A 160 7.46 3.07 10.71
C PRO A 160 8.41 2.29 11.63
N LEU A 161 8.44 2.64 12.92
CA LEU A 161 9.27 1.99 13.93
C LEU A 161 8.54 0.85 14.65
N ASN A 162 7.29 0.58 14.30
CA ASN A 162 6.39 -0.39 14.92
C ASN A 162 6.28 -0.24 16.45
N ARG A 163 6.19 1.02 16.93
CA ARG A 163 6.16 1.34 18.36
C ARG A 163 4.73 1.38 18.88
N ALA A 164 4.15 0.20 19.06
CA ALA A 164 2.73 0.03 19.34
C ALA A 164 2.27 0.66 20.68
N ASP A 165 3.13 0.66 21.69
CA ASP A 165 2.78 1.24 23.00
C ASP A 165 2.66 2.76 22.96
N LEU A 166 3.43 3.44 22.10
CA LEU A 166 3.28 4.89 21.86
C LEU A 166 1.90 5.17 21.24
N ILE A 167 1.46 4.35 20.30
CA ILE A 167 0.14 4.50 19.69
C ILE A 167 -0.96 4.36 20.74
N ARG A 168 -0.87 3.35 21.61
CA ARG A 168 -1.84 3.16 22.69
C ARG A 168 -1.92 4.42 23.56
N LEU A 169 -0.77 4.97 23.96
CA LEU A 169 -0.74 6.19 24.76
C LEU A 169 -1.37 7.37 24.02
N LEU A 170 -1.00 7.63 22.77
CA LEU A 170 -1.52 8.76 21.99
C LEU A 170 -3.04 8.68 21.83
N VAL A 171 -3.58 7.47 21.60
CA VAL A 171 -5.03 7.26 21.52
C VAL A 171 -5.71 7.55 22.87
N THR A 172 -5.10 7.19 24.01
CA THR A 172 -5.67 7.56 25.34
C THR A 172 -5.73 9.07 25.57
N TYR A 173 -4.84 9.84 24.95
CA TYR A 173 -4.85 11.30 24.96
C TYR A 173 -5.72 11.92 23.85
N GLY A 174 -6.50 11.10 23.14
CA GLY A 174 -7.50 11.55 22.19
C GLY A 174 -6.96 11.85 20.79
N ALA A 175 -5.86 11.22 20.38
CA ALA A 175 -5.34 11.35 19.02
C ALA A 175 -6.36 10.91 17.97
N ASP A 176 -6.60 11.75 16.96
CA ASP A 176 -7.42 11.40 15.81
C ASP A 176 -6.64 10.49 14.86
N VAL A 177 -7.04 9.23 14.78
CA VAL A 177 -6.41 8.20 13.94
C VAL A 177 -7.00 8.14 12.52
N ASP A 178 -8.16 8.77 12.32
CA ASP A 178 -8.96 8.72 11.08
C ASP A 178 -8.83 9.99 10.25
N GLY A 179 -8.78 11.14 10.92
CA GLY A 179 -8.71 12.47 10.32
C GLY A 179 -7.36 12.85 9.71
N LEU A 180 -6.43 11.91 9.55
CA LEU A 180 -5.12 12.15 8.94
C LEU A 180 -5.29 12.70 7.52
N VAL A 181 -5.12 14.01 7.37
CA VAL A 181 -5.49 14.75 6.15
C VAL A 181 -4.65 14.29 4.94
N LYS A 182 -5.36 14.02 3.83
CA LYS A 182 -4.88 13.67 2.47
C LYS A 182 -4.19 12.29 2.37
N ARG A 183 -5.04 11.26 2.40
CA ARG A 183 -4.89 9.94 1.77
C ARG A 183 -4.11 8.85 2.50
N ASN A 184 -3.56 9.04 3.70
CA ASN A 184 -2.88 7.95 4.42
C ASN A 184 -3.32 7.90 5.89
N GLY A 185 -4.48 7.32 6.20
CA GLY A 185 -4.89 7.02 7.59
C GLY A 185 -3.85 6.15 8.32
N ALA A 186 -3.91 6.10 9.67
CA ALA A 186 -2.88 5.43 10.48
C ALA A 186 -2.68 3.96 10.05
N LEU A 187 -3.76 3.28 9.70
CA LEU A 187 -3.70 1.90 9.20
C LEU A 187 -3.04 1.75 7.82
N MET A 188 -3.19 2.73 6.92
CA MET A 188 -2.50 2.67 5.62
C MET A 188 -0.99 2.80 5.81
N LEU A 189 -0.56 3.62 6.76
CA LEU A 189 0.85 3.67 7.15
C LEU A 189 1.28 2.34 7.79
N CYS A 190 0.47 1.74 8.66
CA CYS A 190 0.80 0.45 9.25
C CYS A 190 0.93 -0.66 8.19
N GLU A 191 0.06 -0.67 7.18
CA GLU A 191 0.15 -1.60 6.06
C GLU A 191 1.42 -1.36 5.22
N LYS A 192 1.72 -0.09 4.91
CA LYS A 192 2.92 0.31 4.17
C LYS A 192 4.21 -0.08 4.88
N TYR A 193 4.26 0.07 6.21
CA TYR A 193 5.45 -0.18 7.02
C TYR A 193 5.48 -1.55 7.71
N ARG A 194 4.45 -2.38 7.51
CA ARG A 194 4.35 -3.74 8.07
C ARG A 194 4.25 -3.78 9.60
N SER A 195 3.64 -2.76 10.18
CA SER A 195 3.61 -2.53 11.62
C SER A 195 2.45 -3.28 12.28
N LEU A 196 2.59 -4.60 12.42
CA LEU A 196 1.53 -5.49 12.95
C LEU A 196 1.06 -5.09 14.34
N GLU A 197 2.00 -4.84 15.26
CA GLU A 197 1.68 -4.51 16.64
C GLU A 197 0.95 -3.16 16.72
N CYS A 198 1.33 -2.20 15.87
CA CYS A 198 0.61 -0.94 15.72
C CYS A 198 -0.84 -1.15 15.25
N VAL A 199 -1.08 -2.07 14.30
CA VAL A 199 -2.45 -2.41 13.89
C VAL A 199 -3.25 -3.00 15.03
N GLU A 200 -2.68 -3.97 15.76
CA GLU A 200 -3.37 -4.58 16.90
C GLU A 200 -3.75 -3.54 17.96
N ARG A 201 -2.85 -2.62 18.31
CA ARG A 201 -3.14 -1.55 19.29
C ARG A 201 -4.14 -0.52 18.81
N LEU A 202 -4.07 -0.10 17.55
CA LEU A 202 -5.06 0.82 16.96
C LEU A 202 -6.46 0.20 17.02
N VAL A 203 -6.55 -1.08 16.69
CA VAL A 203 -7.80 -1.81 16.66
C VAL A 203 -8.35 -2.08 18.07
N GLU A 204 -7.51 -2.49 19.02
CA GLU A 204 -7.88 -2.67 20.44
C GLU A 204 -8.44 -1.39 21.07
N SER A 205 -8.02 -0.22 20.59
CA SER A 205 -8.45 1.06 21.14
C SER A 205 -9.95 1.34 20.94
N GLY A 206 -10.61 0.68 20.00
CA GLY A 206 -12.04 0.83 19.74
C GLY A 206 -12.47 2.22 19.21
N VAL A 207 -11.52 3.12 18.93
CA VAL A 207 -11.76 4.46 18.38
C VAL A 207 -12.07 4.41 16.87
N PHE A 208 -11.94 3.24 16.26
CA PHE A 208 -11.85 3.06 14.83
C PHE A 208 -13.09 2.34 14.26
N GLU A 209 -13.75 2.94 13.28
CA GLU A 209 -14.60 2.17 12.35
C GLU A 209 -13.70 1.70 11.21
N VAL A 210 -13.54 0.37 11.06
CA VAL A 210 -12.83 -0.22 9.91
C VAL A 210 -13.65 -0.06 8.65
N GLN A 211 -13.78 1.17 8.17
CA GLN A 211 -14.47 1.51 6.94
C GLN A 211 -13.47 2.02 5.91
N TYR A 212 -13.64 1.45 4.72
CA TYR A 212 -12.98 1.76 3.44
C TYR A 212 -11.60 1.13 3.20
N SER A 213 -11.65 0.06 2.39
CA SER A 213 -10.77 -0.15 1.22
C SER A 213 -9.25 -0.15 1.45
N ILE A 214 -8.77 -0.53 2.63
CA ILE A 214 -7.32 -0.71 2.85
C ILE A 214 -6.77 -1.87 2.01
N LEU A 215 -7.63 -2.77 1.53
CA LEU A 215 -7.24 -3.87 0.66
C LEU A 215 -7.06 -3.46 -0.82
N SER A 216 -6.63 -2.23 -1.09
CA SER A 216 -6.34 -1.80 -2.45
C SER A 216 -5.07 -2.48 -2.96
N GLY A 217 -5.24 -3.70 -3.47
CA GLY A 217 -4.53 -4.39 -4.57
C GLY A 217 -3.00 -4.37 -4.71
N SER A 218 -2.22 -3.70 -3.86
CA SER A 218 -0.75 -3.63 -4.04
C SER A 218 0.05 -3.79 -2.76
N THR A 219 -0.53 -3.44 -1.61
CA THR A 219 0.13 -3.50 -0.29
C THR A 219 -0.21 -4.77 0.49
N ALA A 220 -1.31 -5.46 0.12
CA ALA A 220 -1.77 -6.69 0.76
C ALA A 220 -0.82 -7.90 0.54
N PHE A 221 0.01 -7.90 -0.50
CA PHE A 221 0.86 -9.07 -0.84
C PHE A 221 1.95 -9.37 0.16
N GLU A 222 2.47 -8.35 0.81
CA GLU A 222 3.65 -8.51 1.64
C GLU A 222 3.30 -8.82 3.09
N ASN A 223 2.05 -8.56 3.50
CA ASN A 223 1.64 -8.58 4.91
C ASN A 223 0.35 -9.34 5.17
N VAL A 224 0.41 -10.66 4.98
CA VAL A 224 -0.69 -11.57 5.31
C VAL A 224 -1.17 -11.37 6.75
N GLN A 225 -0.24 -11.24 7.69
CA GLN A 225 -0.56 -11.10 9.12
C GLN A 225 -1.31 -9.81 9.44
N VAL A 226 -0.86 -8.67 8.90
CA VAL A 226 -1.53 -7.38 9.10
C VAL A 226 -2.94 -7.43 8.53
N MET A 227 -3.09 -7.99 7.32
CA MET A 227 -4.39 -8.11 6.68
C MET A 227 -5.33 -9.02 7.47
N LEU A 228 -4.87 -10.17 7.96
CA LEU A 228 -5.69 -11.03 8.83
C LEU A 228 -6.09 -10.34 10.12
N ALA A 229 -5.17 -9.59 10.74
CA ALA A 229 -5.48 -8.82 11.94
C ALA A 229 -6.59 -7.78 11.66
N LEU A 230 -6.54 -7.10 10.51
CA LEU A 230 -7.60 -6.18 10.09
C LEU A 230 -8.94 -6.91 9.87
N ILE A 231 -8.95 -8.03 9.13
CA ILE A 231 -10.15 -8.81 8.84
C ILE A 231 -10.79 -9.37 10.12
N LYS A 232 -9.98 -9.94 11.02
CA LYS A 232 -10.43 -10.48 12.32
C LYS A 232 -11.16 -9.42 13.15
N ASN A 233 -10.82 -8.15 12.95
CA ASN A 233 -11.38 -7.04 13.67
C ASN A 233 -12.41 -6.23 12.85
N GLY A 234 -13.00 -6.86 11.82
CA GLY A 234 -14.15 -6.31 11.11
C GLY A 234 -13.83 -5.59 9.80
N ALA A 235 -12.60 -5.63 9.30
CA ALA A 235 -12.30 -5.16 7.95
C ALA A 235 -13.05 -5.99 6.90
N ASP A 236 -13.66 -5.31 5.93
CA ASP A 236 -14.28 -5.97 4.80
C ASP A 236 -13.23 -6.60 3.87
N ALA A 237 -13.13 -7.92 3.92
CA ALA A 237 -12.24 -8.72 3.10
C ALA A 237 -12.70 -8.83 1.62
N GLN A 238 -13.93 -8.42 1.29
CA GLN A 238 -14.44 -8.44 -0.08
C GLN A 238 -13.91 -7.24 -0.88
N GLY A 239 -13.67 -6.11 -0.22
CA GLY A 239 -13.32 -4.85 -0.86
C GLY A 239 -14.50 -4.17 -1.54
N GLU A 240 -14.25 -3.04 -2.21
CA GLU A 240 -15.32 -2.31 -2.90
C GLU A 240 -15.86 -3.08 -4.11
N PRO A 241 -17.18 -2.98 -4.40
CA PRO A 241 -17.75 -3.54 -5.63
C PRO A 241 -17.00 -3.04 -6.87
N ASN A 242 -16.76 -3.92 -7.83
CA ASN A 242 -16.01 -3.65 -9.07
C ASN A 242 -14.52 -3.28 -8.88
N ARG A 243 -13.93 -3.51 -7.71
CA ARG A 243 -12.47 -3.50 -7.51
C ARG A 243 -11.93 -4.91 -7.29
N TYR A 244 -10.62 -5.06 -7.44
CA TYR A 244 -9.97 -6.32 -7.07
C TYR A 244 -9.97 -6.47 -5.55
N SER A 245 -10.56 -7.57 -5.08
CA SER A 245 -10.46 -7.99 -3.67
C SER A 245 -9.05 -8.51 -3.34
N PRO A 246 -8.68 -8.66 -2.05
CA PRO A 246 -7.46 -9.37 -1.65
C PRO A 246 -7.29 -10.69 -2.39
N LEU A 247 -8.38 -11.47 -2.51
CA LEU A 247 -8.34 -12.79 -3.14
C LEU A 247 -8.05 -12.71 -4.64
N HIS A 248 -8.61 -11.72 -5.35
CA HIS A 248 -8.27 -11.48 -6.75
C HIS A 248 -6.79 -11.19 -6.92
N THR A 249 -6.28 -10.33 -6.05
CA THR A 249 -4.91 -9.86 -6.13
C THR A 249 -3.96 -11.02 -5.78
N ALA A 250 -4.20 -11.73 -4.68
CA ALA A 250 -3.50 -12.96 -4.27
C ALA A 250 -3.44 -14.00 -5.41
N ALA A 251 -4.57 -14.23 -6.07
CA ALA A 251 -4.66 -15.13 -7.22
C ALA A 251 -3.83 -14.63 -8.41
N HIS A 252 -3.87 -13.34 -8.75
CA HIS A 252 -3.14 -12.79 -9.89
C HIS A 252 -1.61 -12.92 -9.77
N PHE A 253 -1.07 -12.76 -8.57
CA PHE A 253 0.38 -12.86 -8.31
C PHE A 253 0.81 -14.26 -7.85
N HIS A 254 -0.10 -15.23 -7.87
CA HIS A 254 0.13 -16.60 -7.45
C HIS A 254 0.66 -16.76 -6.01
N ALA A 255 0.18 -15.95 -5.07
CA ALA A 255 0.54 -16.03 -3.66
C ALA A 255 -0.22 -17.18 -2.96
N THR A 256 0.27 -18.41 -3.10
CA THR A 256 -0.39 -19.65 -2.61
C THR A 256 -0.79 -19.56 -1.15
N ASP A 257 0.16 -19.26 -0.27
CA ASP A 257 -0.04 -19.22 1.18
C ASP A 257 -1.11 -18.18 1.55
N PHE A 258 -1.16 -17.09 0.79
CA PHE A 258 -2.10 -16.01 1.02
C PHE A 258 -3.52 -16.36 0.58
N VAL A 259 -3.65 -17.02 -0.58
CA VAL A 259 -4.93 -17.57 -1.05
C VAL A 259 -5.46 -18.59 -0.05
N GLU A 260 -4.62 -19.54 0.36
CA GLU A 260 -5.00 -20.59 1.31
C GLU A 260 -5.51 -20.01 2.61
N THR A 261 -4.77 -19.05 3.16
CA THR A 261 -5.13 -18.35 4.38
C THR A 261 -6.47 -17.63 4.23
N LEU A 262 -6.65 -16.81 3.20
CA LEU A 262 -7.86 -16.01 2.99
C LEU A 262 -9.12 -16.87 2.91
N VAL A 263 -9.07 -17.94 2.12
CA VAL A 263 -10.21 -18.83 1.88
C VAL A 263 -10.51 -19.67 3.11
N THR A 264 -9.48 -20.19 3.80
CA THR A 264 -9.66 -21.03 5.01
C THR A 264 -10.26 -20.25 6.18
N HIS A 265 -9.98 -18.95 6.28
CA HIS A 265 -10.59 -18.09 7.31
C HIS A 265 -12.07 -17.76 7.01
N GLY A 266 -12.57 -18.06 5.81
CA GLY A 266 -13.98 -17.91 5.44
C GLY A 266 -14.45 -16.46 5.30
N CYS A 267 -13.54 -15.50 5.21
CA CYS A 267 -13.86 -14.08 5.15
C CYS A 267 -14.11 -13.56 3.73
N VAL A 268 -13.79 -14.36 2.70
CA VAL A 268 -13.84 -13.96 1.28
C VAL A 268 -14.82 -14.81 0.48
N ASP A 269 -15.45 -14.21 -0.53
CA ASP A 269 -16.24 -14.93 -1.52
C ASP A 269 -15.31 -15.40 -2.65
N VAL A 270 -15.17 -16.72 -2.79
CA VAL A 270 -14.34 -17.36 -3.81
C VAL A 270 -14.82 -17.08 -5.24
N ASN A 271 -16.07 -16.67 -5.40
CA ASN A 271 -16.74 -16.37 -6.66
C ASN A 271 -16.97 -14.86 -6.89
N ALA A 272 -16.42 -14.02 -6.02
CA ALA A 272 -16.56 -12.57 -6.14
C ALA A 272 -16.12 -12.10 -7.52
N GLY A 273 -16.93 -11.25 -8.16
CA GLY A 273 -16.56 -10.58 -9.41
C GLY A 273 -15.90 -9.23 -9.13
N ALA A 274 -14.69 -9.01 -9.65
CA ALA A 274 -14.06 -7.70 -9.71
C ALA A 274 -14.54 -6.89 -10.93
N MET A 275 -13.76 -5.90 -11.37
CA MET A 275 -14.05 -5.15 -12.60
C MET A 275 -14.22 -6.09 -13.80
N GLY A 276 -15.32 -5.93 -14.52
CA GLY A 276 -15.63 -6.76 -15.70
C GLY A 276 -16.05 -8.20 -15.34
N GLY A 277 -16.53 -8.45 -14.12
CA GLY A 277 -16.97 -9.79 -13.69
C GLY A 277 -15.83 -10.80 -13.54
N THR A 278 -14.58 -10.33 -13.53
CA THR A 278 -13.39 -11.19 -13.41
C THR A 278 -13.38 -11.85 -12.04
N THR A 279 -13.26 -13.18 -11.96
CA THR A 279 -13.19 -13.92 -10.69
C THR A 279 -11.74 -14.19 -10.26
N PRO A 280 -11.48 -14.56 -8.99
CA PRO A 280 -10.15 -14.97 -8.56
C PRO A 280 -9.62 -16.17 -9.35
N LEU A 281 -10.48 -17.13 -9.69
CA LEU A 281 -10.10 -18.28 -10.50
C LEU A 281 -9.60 -17.88 -11.90
N MET A 282 -10.23 -16.88 -12.55
CA MET A 282 -9.78 -16.37 -13.85
C MET A 282 -8.38 -15.74 -13.77
N LEU A 283 -8.07 -15.05 -12.68
CA LEU A 283 -6.75 -14.44 -12.47
C LEU A 283 -5.68 -15.47 -12.12
N ALA A 284 -6.03 -16.51 -11.34
CA ALA A 284 -5.12 -17.59 -10.95
C ALA A 284 -4.56 -18.38 -12.14
N VAL A 285 -5.32 -18.49 -13.23
CA VAL A 285 -4.94 -19.28 -14.42
C VAL A 285 -4.32 -18.44 -15.52
N ARG A 286 -4.21 -17.11 -15.33
CA ARG A 286 -3.72 -16.19 -16.36
C ARG A 286 -2.19 -16.10 -16.33
N GLY A 287 -1.54 -16.61 -17.39
CA GLY A 287 -0.12 -16.31 -17.67
C GLY A 287 0.89 -17.18 -16.90
N ASP A 288 0.46 -18.27 -16.27
CA ASP A 288 1.33 -19.17 -15.52
C ASP A 288 2.08 -20.19 -16.40
N ARG A 289 3.09 -19.75 -17.16
CA ARG A 289 3.83 -20.68 -18.05
C ARG A 289 4.94 -21.47 -17.33
N TRP A 290 5.59 -20.85 -16.36
CA TRP A 290 6.85 -21.33 -15.79
C TRP A 290 6.72 -21.88 -14.37
N SER A 291 5.51 -21.85 -13.81
CA SER A 291 5.20 -22.41 -12.51
C SER A 291 3.92 -23.26 -12.60
N ASN A 292 3.73 -24.12 -11.61
CA ASN A 292 2.48 -24.85 -11.38
C ASN A 292 1.66 -24.19 -10.26
N SER A 293 2.01 -22.95 -9.89
CA SER A 293 1.37 -22.22 -8.80
C SER A 293 -0.07 -21.84 -9.13
N GLY A 294 -0.36 -21.48 -10.38
CA GLY A 294 -1.71 -21.22 -10.87
C GLY A 294 -2.58 -22.48 -10.86
N LEU A 295 -2.02 -23.65 -11.19
CA LEU A 295 -2.74 -24.94 -11.04
C LEU A 295 -3.04 -25.24 -9.57
N ALA A 296 -2.08 -25.05 -8.67
CA ALA A 296 -2.28 -25.27 -7.24
C ALA A 296 -3.39 -24.37 -6.69
N ILE A 297 -3.35 -23.08 -7.01
CA ILE A 297 -4.36 -22.10 -6.61
C ILE A 297 -5.72 -22.42 -7.23
N ALA A 298 -5.79 -22.74 -8.53
CA ALA A 298 -7.03 -23.11 -9.19
C ALA A 298 -7.65 -24.37 -8.56
N SER A 299 -6.83 -25.39 -8.29
CA SER A 299 -7.27 -26.62 -7.62
C SER A 299 -7.81 -26.34 -6.23
N PHE A 300 -7.12 -25.50 -5.48
CA PHE A 300 -7.52 -25.11 -4.14
C PHE A 300 -8.81 -24.29 -4.13
N LEU A 301 -8.94 -23.27 -5.00
CA LEU A 301 -10.15 -22.46 -5.13
C LEU A 301 -11.37 -23.31 -5.53
N VAL A 302 -11.21 -24.23 -6.48
CA VAL A 302 -12.28 -25.14 -6.91
C VAL A 302 -12.68 -26.11 -5.79
N ALA A 303 -11.71 -26.60 -5.01
CA ALA A 303 -12.01 -27.43 -3.83
C ALA A 303 -12.83 -26.67 -2.77
N HIS A 304 -12.74 -25.34 -2.75
CA HIS A 304 -13.49 -24.46 -1.85
C HIS A 304 -14.71 -23.80 -2.51
N GLY A 305 -15.20 -24.34 -3.64
CA GLY A 305 -16.47 -23.93 -4.25
C GLY A 305 -16.37 -22.84 -5.32
N ALA A 306 -15.18 -22.57 -5.85
CA ALA A 306 -15.06 -21.69 -7.01
C ALA A 306 -15.76 -22.30 -8.24
N ASN A 307 -16.59 -21.50 -8.91
CA ASN A 307 -17.34 -21.88 -10.08
C ASN A 307 -16.49 -21.74 -11.35
N VAL A 308 -16.02 -22.87 -11.86
CA VAL A 308 -15.20 -22.96 -13.08
C VAL A 308 -15.93 -22.42 -14.32
N SER A 309 -17.26 -22.43 -14.30
CA SER A 309 -18.13 -22.04 -15.42
C SER A 309 -18.65 -20.61 -15.35
N GLN A 310 -18.31 -19.87 -14.29
CA GLN A 310 -18.74 -18.47 -14.12
C GLN A 310 -18.13 -17.62 -15.26
N PRO A 311 -18.97 -16.92 -16.05
CA PRO A 311 -18.49 -16.01 -17.06
C PRO A 311 -18.14 -14.65 -16.45
N SER A 312 -17.20 -13.94 -17.08
CA SER A 312 -16.97 -12.52 -16.88
C SER A 312 -18.11 -11.70 -17.50
N ASP A 313 -18.09 -10.38 -17.33
CA ASP A 313 -19.05 -9.47 -17.97
C ASP A 313 -18.95 -9.48 -19.50
N MET A 314 -17.87 -10.04 -20.06
CA MET A 314 -17.69 -10.23 -21.50
C MET A 314 -18.03 -11.67 -21.94
N GLY A 315 -18.60 -12.48 -21.04
CA GLY A 315 -18.90 -13.89 -21.29
C GLY A 315 -17.70 -14.83 -21.18
N GLU A 316 -16.52 -14.32 -20.82
CA GLU A 316 -15.29 -15.13 -20.81
C GLU A 316 -15.23 -16.03 -19.58
N THR A 317 -14.95 -17.31 -19.78
CA THR A 317 -14.74 -18.29 -18.70
C THR A 317 -13.27 -18.35 -18.28
N ALA A 318 -12.97 -19.03 -17.15
CA ALA A 318 -11.58 -19.29 -16.73
C ALA A 318 -10.73 -19.95 -17.84
N LEU A 319 -11.33 -20.78 -18.70
CA LEU A 319 -10.61 -21.39 -19.83
C LEU A 319 -10.21 -20.35 -20.89
N HIS A 320 -11.01 -19.31 -21.15
CA HIS A 320 -10.61 -18.21 -22.04
C HIS A 320 -9.36 -17.50 -21.50
N PHE A 321 -9.31 -17.22 -20.20
CA PHE A 321 -8.16 -16.60 -19.54
C PHE A 321 -6.92 -17.48 -19.58
N ALA A 322 -7.07 -18.79 -19.37
CA ALA A 322 -5.98 -19.76 -19.40
C ALA A 322 -5.31 -19.87 -20.79
N VAL A 323 -6.05 -19.61 -21.87
CA VAL A 323 -5.55 -19.80 -23.25
C VAL A 323 -5.17 -18.51 -23.99
N LYS A 324 -5.63 -17.34 -23.55
CA LYS A 324 -5.26 -16.03 -24.13
C LYS A 324 -3.78 -15.67 -23.91
N GLY A 325 -3.15 -16.20 -22.87
CA GLY A 325 -1.71 -16.07 -22.60
C GLY A 325 -0.95 -17.35 -22.94
N TRP A 326 0.18 -17.59 -22.28
CA TRP A 326 0.85 -18.89 -22.33
C TRP A 326 0.01 -19.95 -21.61
N VAL A 327 -0.22 -21.09 -22.27
CA VAL A 327 -1.11 -22.16 -21.83
C VAL A 327 -0.30 -23.08 -20.94
N ASN A 328 -0.70 -23.18 -19.68
CA ASN A 328 -0.34 -24.32 -18.85
C ASN A 328 -1.35 -25.44 -19.17
N LYS A 329 -0.87 -26.49 -19.83
CA LYS A 329 -1.73 -27.59 -20.32
C LYS A 329 -2.37 -28.34 -19.17
N GLU A 330 -1.67 -28.46 -18.05
CA GLU A 330 -2.15 -29.09 -16.82
C GLU A 330 -3.29 -28.27 -16.22
N THR A 331 -3.16 -26.94 -16.15
CA THR A 331 -4.24 -26.05 -15.71
C THR A 331 -5.44 -26.10 -16.65
N ALA A 332 -5.22 -26.01 -17.97
CA ALA A 332 -6.30 -26.09 -18.94
C ALA A 332 -7.00 -27.46 -18.90
N ALA A 333 -6.22 -28.55 -18.76
CA ALA A 333 -6.73 -29.91 -18.58
C ALA A 333 -7.60 -30.00 -17.34
N PHE A 334 -7.10 -29.50 -16.20
CA PHE A 334 -7.86 -29.45 -14.96
C PHE A 334 -9.20 -28.72 -15.12
N LEU A 335 -9.22 -27.54 -15.74
CA LEU A 335 -10.46 -26.79 -15.98
C LEU A 335 -11.45 -27.57 -16.86
N ILE A 336 -10.98 -28.17 -17.96
CA ILE A 336 -11.80 -28.97 -18.87
C ILE A 336 -12.32 -30.24 -18.18
N ASP A 337 -11.51 -30.87 -17.33
CA ASP A 337 -11.92 -32.06 -16.57
C ASP A 337 -12.97 -31.74 -15.50
N LYS A 338 -13.02 -30.50 -15.01
CA LYS A 338 -14.07 -30.02 -14.11
C LYS A 338 -15.37 -29.69 -14.83
N ASP A 339 -15.29 -29.14 -16.03
CA ASP A 339 -16.44 -28.88 -16.88
C ASP A 339 -16.05 -28.96 -18.36
N THR A 340 -16.44 -30.07 -19.00
CA THR A 340 -16.13 -30.34 -20.42
C THR A 340 -16.82 -29.37 -21.37
N THR A 341 -17.89 -28.68 -20.94
CA THR A 341 -18.60 -27.72 -21.79
C THR A 341 -17.78 -26.47 -22.06
N LEU A 342 -16.80 -26.18 -21.20
CA LEU A 342 -15.95 -24.99 -21.31
C LEU A 342 -15.17 -24.93 -22.61
N VAL A 343 -14.75 -26.10 -23.14
CA VAL A 343 -13.87 -26.17 -24.31
C VAL A 343 -14.44 -25.48 -25.55
N ASN A 344 -15.77 -25.42 -25.67
CA ASN A 344 -16.49 -24.81 -26.79
C ASN A 344 -17.43 -23.68 -26.36
N ARG A 345 -17.44 -23.28 -25.09
CA ARG A 345 -18.35 -22.25 -24.59
C ARG A 345 -17.95 -20.88 -25.17
N PRO A 346 -18.82 -20.18 -25.91
CA PRO A 346 -18.48 -18.89 -26.47
C PRO A 346 -18.58 -17.76 -25.43
N ASP A 347 -17.75 -16.73 -25.60
CA ASP A 347 -17.91 -15.42 -24.95
C ASP A 347 -19.09 -14.63 -25.57
N GLU A 348 -19.35 -13.40 -25.10
CA GLU A 348 -20.45 -12.56 -25.61
C GLU A 348 -20.33 -12.23 -27.10
N ASN A 349 -19.11 -12.23 -27.67
CA ASN A 349 -18.89 -12.02 -29.09
C ASN A 349 -19.03 -13.32 -29.91
N GLY A 350 -19.30 -14.47 -29.27
CA GLY A 350 -19.29 -15.77 -29.93
C GLY A 350 -17.90 -16.40 -30.04
N THR A 351 -16.88 -15.84 -29.39
CA THR A 351 -15.50 -16.32 -29.46
C THR A 351 -15.32 -17.51 -28.52
N THR A 352 -14.88 -18.65 -29.04
CA THR A 352 -14.56 -19.83 -28.23
C THR A 352 -13.14 -19.73 -27.65
N PRO A 353 -12.77 -20.54 -26.63
CA PRO A 353 -11.41 -20.56 -26.10
C PRO A 353 -10.36 -20.84 -27.19
N LEU A 354 -10.64 -21.76 -28.12
CA LEU A 354 -9.75 -22.06 -29.25
C LEU A 354 -9.57 -20.83 -30.17
N LEU A 355 -10.65 -20.11 -30.50
CA LEU A 355 -10.56 -18.90 -31.32
C LEU A 355 -9.83 -17.77 -30.57
N ALA A 356 -10.09 -17.59 -29.28
CA ALA A 356 -9.43 -16.61 -28.43
C ALA A 356 -7.91 -16.86 -28.32
N MET A 357 -7.49 -18.12 -28.24
CA MET A 357 -6.08 -18.52 -28.27
C MET A 357 -5.41 -18.11 -29.59
N ILE A 358 -6.08 -18.31 -30.74
CA ILE A 358 -5.53 -17.97 -32.06
C ILE A 358 -5.48 -16.45 -32.28
N GLN A 359 -6.45 -15.70 -31.75
CA GLN A 359 -6.49 -14.24 -31.85
C GLN A 359 -5.50 -13.53 -30.92
N SER A 360 -4.91 -14.23 -29.94
CA SER A 360 -3.92 -13.68 -29.03
C SER A 360 -2.60 -13.31 -29.73
N PHE A 361 -2.01 -12.18 -29.32
CA PHE A 361 -0.71 -11.69 -29.82
C PHE A 361 0.45 -12.69 -29.68
N SER A 362 0.30 -13.71 -28.83
CA SER A 362 1.35 -14.70 -28.53
C SER A 362 1.22 -16.00 -29.32
N PHE A 363 0.32 -16.12 -30.30
CA PHE A 363 0.08 -17.37 -31.06
C PHE A 363 1.29 -17.89 -31.86
N SER A 364 2.32 -17.06 -32.11
CA SER A 364 3.49 -17.53 -32.82
C SER A 364 4.19 -18.68 -32.06
N ASN A 365 4.15 -19.87 -32.64
CA ASN A 365 4.79 -21.09 -32.15
C ASN A 365 4.04 -21.92 -31.10
N ARG A 366 2.74 -22.15 -31.31
CA ARG A 366 1.84 -22.83 -30.35
C ARG A 366 1.11 -24.05 -30.90
N ASP A 367 1.66 -24.72 -31.91
CA ASP A 367 1.02 -25.89 -32.55
C ASP A 367 0.71 -26.99 -31.50
N ASP A 368 1.60 -27.20 -30.53
CA ASP A 368 1.40 -28.11 -29.40
C ASP A 368 0.21 -27.74 -28.49
N ASP A 369 -0.14 -26.46 -28.36
CA ASP A 369 -1.29 -25.98 -27.58
C ASP A 369 -2.60 -26.15 -28.38
N LEU A 370 -2.51 -26.07 -29.71
CA LEU A 370 -3.63 -26.36 -30.62
C LEU A 370 -3.95 -27.84 -30.58
N ASP A 371 -2.95 -28.71 -30.74
CA ASP A 371 -3.10 -30.15 -30.63
C ASP A 371 -3.75 -30.53 -29.30
N PHE A 372 -3.32 -29.88 -28.22
CA PHE A 372 -3.93 -30.06 -26.91
C PHE A 372 -5.42 -29.70 -26.89
N LEU A 373 -5.82 -28.48 -27.27
CA LEU A 373 -7.25 -28.10 -27.22
C LEU A 373 -8.11 -28.89 -28.22
N LEU A 374 -7.60 -29.16 -29.42
CA LEU A 374 -8.30 -29.95 -30.44
C LEU A 374 -8.48 -31.41 -29.99
N SER A 375 -7.45 -32.03 -29.39
CA SER A 375 -7.57 -33.37 -28.81
C SER A 375 -8.51 -33.43 -27.59
N ARG A 376 -8.74 -32.29 -26.91
CA ARG A 376 -9.75 -32.13 -25.86
C ARG A 376 -11.16 -31.83 -26.39
N GLY A 377 -11.38 -31.83 -27.71
CA GLY A 377 -12.69 -31.65 -28.33
C GLY A 377 -13.07 -30.21 -28.64
N ALA A 378 -12.10 -29.30 -28.74
CA ALA A 378 -12.35 -27.95 -29.25
C ALA A 378 -12.79 -28.00 -30.72
N ASP A 379 -13.92 -27.37 -31.03
CA ASP A 379 -14.46 -27.30 -32.39
C ASP A 379 -13.85 -26.11 -33.14
N PRO A 380 -13.05 -26.34 -34.21
CA PRO A 380 -12.43 -25.27 -34.95
C PRO A 380 -13.38 -24.52 -35.89
N TYR A 381 -14.61 -24.99 -36.08
CA TYR A 381 -15.57 -24.45 -37.04
C TYR A 381 -16.57 -23.46 -36.41
N ILE A 382 -16.67 -23.38 -35.08
CA ILE A 382 -17.57 -22.43 -34.41
C ILE A 382 -17.22 -20.99 -34.83
N ARG A 383 -18.23 -20.25 -35.25
CA ARG A 383 -18.12 -18.87 -35.76
C ARG A 383 -18.59 -17.88 -34.71
N ASN A 384 -17.80 -16.83 -34.51
CA ASN A 384 -18.20 -15.69 -33.71
C ASN A 384 -19.10 -14.72 -34.52
N GLN A 385 -19.55 -13.64 -33.88
CA GLN A 385 -20.41 -12.63 -34.51
C GLN A 385 -19.76 -11.90 -35.71
N ARG A 386 -18.43 -12.01 -35.87
CA ARG A 386 -17.67 -11.46 -37.00
C ARG A 386 -17.46 -12.48 -38.13
N ASP A 387 -18.14 -13.63 -38.07
CA ASP A 387 -17.94 -14.75 -39.00
C ASP A 387 -16.47 -15.26 -39.00
N GLU A 388 -15.77 -15.13 -37.87
CA GLU A 388 -14.45 -15.71 -37.66
C GLU A 388 -14.59 -17.05 -36.94
N SER A 389 -13.88 -18.07 -37.44
CA SER A 389 -13.67 -19.34 -36.75
C SER A 389 -12.18 -19.63 -36.64
N ALA A 390 -11.81 -20.54 -35.73
CA ALA A 390 -10.42 -20.96 -35.57
C ALA A 390 -9.86 -21.49 -36.91
N TYR A 391 -10.64 -22.31 -37.62
CA TYR A 391 -10.32 -22.80 -38.95
C TYR A 391 -10.07 -21.68 -39.96
N LYS A 392 -11.00 -20.71 -40.07
CA LYS A 392 -10.88 -19.58 -41.01
C LYS A 392 -9.67 -18.70 -40.69
N LYS A 393 -9.36 -18.51 -39.41
CA LYS A 393 -8.20 -17.72 -38.97
C LYS A 393 -6.88 -18.44 -39.25
N LEU A 394 -6.82 -19.76 -39.03
CA LEU A 394 -5.65 -20.57 -39.40
C LEU A 394 -5.40 -20.55 -40.91
N LEU A 395 -6.46 -20.62 -41.73
CA LEU A 395 -6.32 -20.54 -43.18
C LEU A 395 -5.86 -19.17 -43.69
N ALA A 396 -5.99 -18.10 -42.91
CA ALA A 396 -5.56 -16.76 -43.32
C ALA A 396 -4.02 -16.64 -43.40
N ASP A 397 -3.29 -17.34 -42.54
CA ASP A 397 -1.82 -17.30 -42.49
C ASP A 397 -1.17 -18.55 -43.14
N LYS A 398 0.02 -18.38 -43.73
CA LYS A 398 0.79 -19.48 -44.36
C LYS A 398 1.09 -20.60 -43.37
N ARG A 399 1.43 -20.26 -42.12
CA ARG A 399 1.72 -21.24 -41.07
C ARG A 399 0.47 -22.02 -40.68
N GLY A 400 -0.64 -21.32 -40.42
CA GLY A 400 -1.90 -21.97 -40.06
C GLY A 400 -2.43 -22.89 -41.17
N ARG A 401 -2.27 -22.51 -42.45
CA ARG A 401 -2.55 -23.42 -43.59
C ARG A 401 -1.68 -24.68 -43.55
N ALA A 402 -0.39 -24.55 -43.28
CA ALA A 402 0.50 -25.70 -43.15
C ALA A 402 0.08 -26.62 -41.99
N TYR A 403 -0.29 -26.04 -40.85
CA TYR A 403 -0.79 -26.77 -39.68
C TYR A 403 -2.09 -27.53 -39.98
N VAL A 404 -3.08 -26.88 -40.62
CA VAL A 404 -4.33 -27.52 -41.03
C VAL A 404 -4.07 -28.70 -41.98
N ASN A 405 -3.18 -28.51 -42.97
CA ASN A 405 -2.83 -29.55 -43.92
C ASN A 405 -2.08 -30.74 -43.29
N SER A 406 -1.29 -30.51 -42.23
CA SER A 406 -0.58 -31.58 -41.51
C SER A 406 -1.44 -32.31 -40.48
N HIS A 407 -2.59 -31.76 -40.08
CA HIS A 407 -3.49 -32.34 -39.06
C HIS A 407 -4.93 -32.57 -39.58
N PRO A 408 -5.13 -33.31 -40.68
CA PRO A 408 -6.45 -33.47 -41.30
C PRO A 408 -7.50 -34.15 -40.40
N HIS A 409 -7.06 -34.87 -39.36
CA HIS A 409 -7.95 -35.53 -38.40
C HIS A 409 -8.67 -34.54 -37.47
N PHE A 410 -8.09 -33.38 -37.19
CA PHE A 410 -8.75 -32.29 -36.44
C PHE A 410 -9.63 -31.42 -37.33
N PHE A 411 -9.46 -31.50 -38.65
CA PHE A 411 -10.18 -30.72 -39.64
C PHE A 411 -10.85 -31.62 -40.69
N PRO A 412 -11.79 -32.50 -40.28
CA PRO A 412 -12.52 -33.30 -41.25
C PRO A 412 -13.22 -32.37 -42.24
N GLN A 413 -13.06 -32.64 -43.54
CA GLN A 413 -13.78 -31.90 -44.56
C GLN A 413 -15.27 -32.01 -44.23
N GLN A 414 -15.93 -30.88 -43.92
CA GLN A 414 -17.37 -30.85 -44.05
C GLN A 414 -17.64 -31.09 -45.53
N GLU A 415 -18.19 -32.25 -45.87
CA GLU A 415 -18.80 -32.48 -47.18
C GLU A 415 -19.89 -31.42 -47.33
N ASP A 416 -19.51 -30.27 -47.88
CA ASP A 416 -20.43 -29.22 -48.23
C ASP A 416 -21.17 -29.67 -49.49
N THR A 417 -22.16 -30.53 -49.32
CA THR A 417 -23.04 -31.00 -50.41
C THR A 417 -23.97 -29.89 -50.92
N SER A 418 -23.72 -28.62 -50.59
CA SER A 418 -24.51 -27.48 -51.06
C SER A 418 -23.96 -26.79 -52.31
N VAL A 419 -22.83 -27.25 -52.87
CA VAL A 419 -22.21 -26.61 -54.05
C VAL A 419 -22.00 -27.60 -55.22
N TRP A 420 -23.10 -28.10 -55.80
CA TRP A 420 -23.12 -28.61 -57.18
C TRP A 420 -23.92 -27.67 -58.10
N GLY A 421 -23.65 -26.37 -57.99
CA GLY A 421 -24.12 -25.34 -58.92
C GLY A 421 -23.06 -24.95 -59.95
N VAL A 422 -22.25 -25.91 -60.42
CA VAL A 422 -21.36 -25.68 -61.57
C VAL A 422 -22.01 -26.34 -62.78
N GLU A 423 -22.62 -25.50 -63.60
CA GLU A 423 -23.02 -25.81 -64.97
C GLU A 423 -21.83 -26.48 -65.68
N THR A 424 -22.02 -27.74 -66.09
CA THR A 424 -21.15 -28.39 -67.05
C THR A 424 -21.18 -27.59 -68.36
N PRO A 425 -20.04 -27.19 -68.96
CA PRO A 425 -20.06 -26.62 -70.29
C PRO A 425 -20.53 -27.71 -71.26
N VAL A 426 -21.56 -27.37 -72.03
CA VAL A 426 -22.03 -28.14 -73.17
C VAL A 426 -20.87 -28.29 -74.15
N GLU A 427 -20.38 -29.53 -74.35
CA GLU A 427 -19.51 -29.83 -75.48
C GLU A 427 -20.34 -29.69 -76.77
N ASP A 428 -20.09 -28.60 -77.50
CA ASP A 428 -20.54 -28.45 -78.89
C ASP A 428 -19.90 -29.57 -79.74
N GLY A 429 -20.70 -30.60 -79.98
CA GLY A 429 -20.44 -31.60 -81.00
C GLY A 429 -20.50 -30.94 -82.38
N VAL A 430 -19.34 -30.81 -83.02
CA VAL A 430 -19.25 -30.55 -84.46
C VAL A 430 -19.74 -31.81 -85.19
N VAL A 431 -20.89 -31.69 -85.83
CA VAL A 431 -21.34 -32.59 -86.90
C VAL A 431 -21.07 -31.89 -88.23
N MET A 432 -20.12 -32.42 -89.01
CA MET A 432 -20.17 -32.68 -90.46
C MET A 432 -18.80 -33.16 -90.95
#